data_AF-A0A4V4N9V3-F1
#
_entry.id   AF-A0A4V4N9V3-F1
#
_cell.length_a   1.000
_cell.length_b   1.000
_cell.length_c   1.000
_cell.angle_alpha   90.00
_cell.angle_beta   90.00
_cell.angle_gamma   90.00
#
_symmetry.space_group_name_H-M   'P 1'
#
loop_
_entity.id
_entity.type
_entity.pdbx_description
1 polymer ?
#
loop_
_entity_poly.entity_id
_entity_poly.type
_entity_poly.pdbx_seq_one_letter_code
_entity_poly.pdbx_strand_id
1 'polypeptide(L)'
;MIGDRLEYNDTAGRGSSGGGSSSGNSTGPEPGKAVARGVSGLGWCPASKFTQRLAGIMWGGRILMLEHFFEAEPIDGDPNEISVAVIEGFVEQFRYWLADGSHTPFSAIIRMMAYGKGHRRREGGRPRVMWEASGRALRYLGQWVTIEAFQKAARTTLKTAEAAMEELMRGGWAEAREALTLDWVVDTALFEGAGQSFATNEANSWLQLGPQRLAELCWGSLWDARLEKWRQDGVLGWLAKAESLKWLLLASVHVWGGQPGRGPEMMTARYCDTQDMVRNVFVFDGQVMIVTDWDKNWAIRGLSRKVAWFLPNRLGKMMVAYIVWVLPFERFLHAEAGIHGPSQSLHLWLWKDARRGIWGTAELSKELDAVTRGMIGVLLIVSSYRHVAIELGRKICGLVVRQVEVEMAEEDDGAGPGVGAH
;
A
#
# COMPACT_ATOMS: atom_id res chain seq x y z
N MET A 1 -6.09 13.24 -23.89
CA MET A 1 -5.38 14.54 -23.67
C MET A 1 -4.24 14.38 -22.66
N ILE A 2 -3.32 15.35 -22.54
CA ILE A 2 -2.02 15.30 -21.82
C ILE A 2 -0.94 14.52 -22.59
N GLY A 3 -0.30 15.23 -23.51
CA GLY A 3 1.00 14.90 -24.07
C GLY A 3 1.82 16.17 -24.19
N ASP A 4 2.48 16.58 -23.10
CA ASP A 4 3.30 17.80 -23.09
C ASP A 4 4.72 17.51 -23.57
N ARG A 5 5.11 18.25 -24.62
CA ARG A 5 6.46 18.23 -25.19
C ARG A 5 7.44 18.88 -24.22
N LEU A 6 8.55 18.19 -23.95
CA LEU A 6 9.78 18.84 -23.49
C LEU A 6 10.52 19.39 -24.71
N GLU A 7 10.20 20.63 -25.09
CA GLU A 7 11.03 21.38 -26.04
C GLU A 7 12.28 21.93 -25.34
N TYR A 8 13.43 21.53 -25.86
CA TYR A 8 14.77 21.91 -25.42
C TYR A 8 15.12 23.23 -26.09
N ASN A 9 15.44 24.29 -25.33
CA ASN A 9 15.89 25.55 -25.91
C ASN A 9 17.11 26.11 -25.16
N ASP A 10 18.27 26.02 -25.81
CA ASP A 10 19.46 26.78 -25.47
C ASP A 10 19.28 28.24 -25.88
N THR A 11 19.64 29.19 -25.02
CA THR A 11 20.19 30.49 -25.48
C THR A 11 20.95 31.20 -24.35
N ALA A 12 22.11 31.77 -24.69
CA ALA A 12 23.07 32.33 -23.74
C ALA A 12 22.79 33.80 -23.35
N GLY A 13 23.23 34.26 -22.16
CA GLY A 13 22.80 35.56 -21.62
C GLY A 13 23.64 36.31 -20.56
N ARG A 14 24.97 36.08 -20.45
CA ARG A 14 26.01 36.97 -19.84
C ARG A 14 25.93 37.52 -18.38
N GLY A 15 27.04 37.32 -17.64
CA GLY A 15 27.54 38.17 -16.52
C GLY A 15 26.99 37.85 -15.12
N SER A 16 27.68 38.00 -13.99
CA SER A 16 29.06 38.43 -13.65
C SER A 16 29.27 38.23 -12.11
N SER A 17 30.43 38.09 -11.45
CA SER A 17 31.85 37.79 -11.80
C SER A 17 32.70 37.61 -10.52
N GLY A 18 33.72 36.72 -10.53
CA GLY A 18 34.74 36.56 -9.44
C GLY A 18 34.76 35.15 -8.80
N GLY A 19 35.91 34.57 -8.42
CA GLY A 19 37.31 34.96 -8.62
C GLY A 19 38.29 34.02 -7.88
N GLY A 20 39.42 33.67 -8.52
CA GLY A 20 40.50 32.81 -7.94
C GLY A 20 40.22 31.29 -7.94
N SER A 21 41.20 30.40 -8.01
CA SER A 21 42.65 30.56 -8.22
C SER A 21 43.32 29.29 -8.80
N SER A 22 44.36 29.54 -9.60
CA SER A 22 45.40 28.63 -10.14
C SER A 22 45.58 27.20 -9.60
N SER A 23 45.65 26.22 -10.50
CA SER A 23 46.93 25.56 -10.89
C SER A 23 46.72 24.51 -11.99
N GLY A 24 47.10 24.85 -13.23
CA GLY A 24 47.16 23.90 -14.33
C GLY A 24 48.61 23.50 -14.60
N ASN A 25 48.88 22.20 -14.76
CA ASN A 25 50.18 21.71 -15.21
C ASN A 25 50.02 21.13 -16.61
N SER A 26 50.73 21.69 -17.58
CA SER A 26 50.59 21.38 -19.01
C SER A 26 51.72 20.48 -19.50
N THR A 27 51.38 19.32 -20.07
CA THR A 27 52.24 18.60 -21.01
C THR A 27 51.45 18.22 -22.25
N GLY A 28 52.03 18.52 -23.42
CA GLY A 28 51.44 18.25 -24.73
C GLY A 28 51.51 16.77 -25.14
N PRO A 29 51.00 16.43 -26.34
CA PRO A 29 50.55 15.07 -26.65
C PRO A 29 51.64 14.16 -27.23
N GLU A 30 51.63 12.89 -26.84
CA GLU A 30 52.27 11.82 -27.63
C GLU A 30 51.29 11.26 -28.68
N PRO A 31 51.75 11.00 -29.92
CA PRO A 31 50.91 10.53 -31.02
C PRO A 31 50.77 9.00 -31.00
N GLY A 32 49.55 8.48 -30.75
CA GLY A 32 49.38 7.02 -30.77
C GLY A 32 48.08 6.44 -30.24
N LYS A 33 46.93 7.11 -30.39
CA LYS A 33 45.62 6.52 -30.05
C LYS A 33 44.61 6.68 -31.17
N ALA A 34 44.68 5.76 -32.13
CA ALA A 34 43.49 5.37 -32.88
C ALA A 34 42.49 4.77 -31.89
N VAL A 35 41.47 5.55 -31.51
CA VAL A 35 40.42 5.09 -30.59
C VAL A 35 39.52 4.11 -31.34
N ALA A 36 39.88 2.83 -31.28
CA ALA A 36 38.93 1.76 -31.55
C ALA A 36 37.78 1.89 -30.54
N ARG A 37 36.61 2.35 -31.01
CA ARG A 37 35.37 2.34 -30.23
C ARG A 37 34.88 0.90 -30.05
N GLY A 38 35.55 0.16 -29.16
CA GLY A 38 35.11 -1.16 -28.74
C GLY A 38 33.76 -1.08 -28.03
N VAL A 39 32.87 -2.02 -28.33
CA VAL A 39 31.55 -2.12 -27.70
C VAL A 39 31.69 -2.56 -26.24
N SER A 40 31.72 -1.60 -25.32
CA SER A 40 31.78 -1.81 -23.87
C SER A 40 30.44 -2.27 -23.29
N GLY A 41 29.98 -3.47 -23.70
CA GLY A 41 28.64 -3.99 -23.35
C GLY A 41 28.52 -5.46 -22.95
N LEU A 42 29.48 -6.32 -23.30
CA LEU A 42 29.37 -7.79 -23.16
C LEU A 42 29.95 -8.34 -21.85
N GLY A 43 29.71 -7.65 -20.74
CA GLY A 43 30.01 -8.18 -19.40
C GLY A 43 29.00 -9.24 -18.96
N TRP A 44 29.46 -10.23 -18.18
CA TRP A 44 28.57 -11.23 -17.56
C TRP A 44 27.44 -10.56 -16.78
N CYS A 45 26.21 -11.03 -16.99
CA CYS A 45 25.00 -10.45 -16.40
C CYS A 45 24.29 -11.50 -15.55
N PRO A 46 24.08 -11.26 -14.23
CA PRO A 46 23.31 -12.17 -13.37
C PRO A 46 21.92 -12.47 -13.95
N ALA A 47 21.41 -13.70 -13.79
CA ALA A 47 20.12 -14.08 -14.34
C ALA A 47 18.97 -13.16 -13.86
N SER A 48 19.07 -12.63 -12.63
CA SER A 48 18.17 -11.61 -12.09
C SER A 48 18.11 -10.32 -12.92
N LYS A 49 19.25 -9.75 -13.34
CA LYS A 49 19.31 -8.53 -14.15
C LYS A 49 18.95 -8.79 -15.61
N PHE A 50 19.42 -9.90 -16.17
CA PHE A 50 19.15 -10.27 -17.57
C PHE A 50 17.64 -10.45 -17.81
N THR A 51 16.96 -11.21 -16.95
CA THR A 51 15.51 -11.41 -17.05
C THR A 51 14.68 -10.15 -16.78
N GLN A 52 15.19 -9.17 -16.01
CA GLN A 52 14.54 -7.86 -15.87
C GLN A 52 14.59 -7.06 -17.18
N ARG A 53 15.73 -7.07 -17.90
CA ARG A 53 15.85 -6.42 -19.21
C ARG A 53 14.88 -7.03 -20.22
N LEU A 54 14.83 -8.36 -20.31
CA LEU A 54 13.88 -9.07 -21.17
C LEU A 54 12.41 -8.78 -20.82
N ALA A 55 12.08 -8.66 -19.53
CA ALA A 55 10.73 -8.29 -19.11
C ALA A 55 10.37 -6.85 -19.53
N GLY A 56 11.31 -5.92 -19.49
CA GLY A 56 11.12 -4.55 -20.00
C GLY A 56 10.88 -4.51 -21.50
N ILE A 57 11.67 -5.25 -22.29
CA ILE A 57 11.49 -5.38 -23.75
C ILE A 57 10.12 -5.99 -24.07
N MET A 58 9.74 -7.07 -23.38
CA MET A 58 8.42 -7.70 -23.55
C MET A 58 7.28 -6.74 -23.18
N TRP A 59 7.43 -5.92 -22.15
CA TRP A 59 6.40 -4.96 -21.73
C TRP A 59 6.22 -3.85 -22.77
N GLY A 60 7.30 -3.21 -23.22
CA GLY A 60 7.24 -2.19 -24.27
C GLY A 60 6.71 -2.75 -25.59
N GLY A 61 7.17 -3.94 -25.99
CA GLY A 61 6.66 -4.62 -27.18
C GLY A 61 5.18 -4.98 -27.08
N ARG A 62 4.68 -5.36 -25.89
CA ARG A 62 3.24 -5.61 -25.70
C ARG A 62 2.39 -4.35 -25.81
N ILE A 63 2.89 -3.19 -25.40
CA ILE A 63 2.20 -1.91 -25.58
C ILE A 63 2.12 -1.55 -27.07
N LEU A 64 3.23 -1.64 -27.81
CA LEU A 64 3.24 -1.39 -29.25
C LEU A 64 2.31 -2.34 -30.02
N MET A 65 2.27 -3.62 -29.62
CA MET A 65 1.32 -4.58 -30.23
C MET A 65 -0.13 -4.27 -29.85
N LEU A 66 -0.42 -3.81 -28.61
CA LEU A 66 -1.76 -3.36 -28.23
C LEU A 66 -2.20 -2.13 -29.02
N GLU A 67 -1.33 -1.12 -29.13
CA GLU A 67 -1.58 0.08 -29.94
C GLU A 67 -1.87 -0.28 -31.39
N HIS A 68 -1.12 -1.22 -31.98
CA HIS A 68 -1.38 -1.73 -33.33
C HIS A 68 -2.67 -2.57 -33.45
N PHE A 69 -3.00 -3.41 -32.46
CA PHE A 69 -4.22 -4.24 -32.49
C PHE A 69 -5.51 -3.42 -32.36
N PHE A 70 -5.43 -2.24 -31.72
CA PHE A 70 -6.55 -1.33 -31.51
C PHE A 70 -6.40 -0.01 -32.30
N GLU A 71 -5.54 0.03 -33.32
CA GLU A 71 -5.23 1.23 -34.13
C GLU A 71 -6.47 1.82 -34.85
N ALA A 72 -7.46 0.97 -35.14
CA ALA A 72 -8.73 1.37 -35.75
C ALA A 72 -9.80 1.84 -34.75
N GLU A 73 -9.60 1.63 -33.45
CA GLU A 73 -10.56 2.02 -32.41
C GLU A 73 -10.31 3.46 -31.92
N PRO A 74 -11.36 4.22 -31.57
CA PRO A 74 -11.21 5.58 -31.07
C PRO A 74 -10.50 5.61 -29.70
N ILE A 75 -9.42 6.39 -29.61
CA ILE A 75 -8.55 6.51 -28.42
C ILE A 75 -9.32 6.92 -27.15
N ASP A 76 -10.37 7.74 -27.29
CA ASP A 76 -11.23 8.22 -26.20
C ASP A 76 -12.63 7.53 -26.20
N GLY A 77 -12.79 6.37 -26.85
CA GLY A 77 -14.05 5.61 -26.88
C GLY A 77 -14.39 4.90 -25.57
N ASP A 78 -15.66 4.55 -25.35
CA ASP A 78 -16.07 3.76 -24.18
C ASP A 78 -15.55 2.31 -24.34
N PRO A 79 -14.75 1.79 -23.38
CA PRO A 79 -14.29 0.40 -23.42
C PRO A 79 -15.41 -0.66 -23.50
N ASN A 80 -16.64 -0.30 -23.14
CA ASN A 80 -17.82 -1.17 -23.24
C ASN A 80 -18.43 -1.22 -24.65
N GLU A 81 -18.04 -0.31 -25.56
CA GLU A 81 -18.51 -0.27 -26.95
C GLU A 81 -17.62 -1.08 -27.92
N ILE A 82 -16.48 -1.60 -27.45
CA ILE A 82 -15.56 -2.42 -28.26
C ILE A 82 -16.27 -3.70 -28.71
N SER A 83 -16.33 -3.92 -30.03
CA SER A 83 -17.05 -5.06 -30.59
C SER A 83 -16.40 -6.41 -30.25
N VAL A 84 -17.23 -7.46 -30.11
CA VAL A 84 -16.77 -8.84 -29.86
C VAL A 84 -15.76 -9.30 -30.92
N ALA A 85 -15.96 -8.94 -32.19
CA ALA A 85 -15.06 -9.30 -33.29
C ALA A 85 -13.65 -8.71 -33.11
N VAL A 86 -13.52 -7.49 -32.58
CA VAL A 86 -12.22 -6.86 -32.28
C VAL A 86 -11.54 -7.58 -31.12
N ILE A 87 -12.30 -7.98 -30.09
CA ILE A 87 -11.79 -8.77 -28.95
C ILE A 87 -11.32 -10.16 -29.42
N GLU A 88 -12.07 -10.83 -30.30
CA GLU A 88 -11.68 -12.13 -30.87
C GLU A 88 -10.42 -12.03 -31.73
N GLY A 89 -10.34 -11.01 -32.61
CA GLY A 89 -9.15 -10.71 -33.40
C GLY A 89 -7.92 -10.40 -32.53
N PHE A 90 -8.09 -9.63 -31.46
CA PHE A 90 -7.04 -9.41 -30.45
C PHE A 90 -6.59 -10.74 -29.82
N VAL A 91 -7.51 -11.62 -29.42
CA VAL A 91 -7.18 -12.91 -28.80
C VAL A 91 -6.40 -13.83 -29.76
N GLU A 92 -6.76 -13.85 -31.05
CA GLU A 92 -6.03 -14.61 -32.07
C GLU A 92 -4.61 -14.05 -32.27
N GLN A 93 -4.48 -12.75 -32.53
CA GLN A 93 -3.19 -12.09 -32.75
C GLN A 93 -2.30 -12.16 -31.50
N PHE A 94 -2.86 -12.04 -30.29
CA PHE A 94 -2.15 -12.25 -29.04
C PHE A 94 -1.62 -13.68 -28.92
N ARG A 95 -2.42 -14.70 -29.24
CA ARG A 95 -2.00 -16.11 -29.21
C ARG A 95 -0.87 -16.40 -30.20
N TYR A 96 -0.91 -15.81 -31.40
CA TYR A 96 0.14 -16.00 -32.39
C TYR A 96 1.42 -15.24 -32.05
N TRP A 97 1.32 -13.92 -31.80
CA TRP A 97 2.46 -13.04 -31.63
C TRP A 97 3.05 -13.00 -30.23
N LEU A 98 2.21 -12.96 -29.18
CA LEU A 98 2.59 -12.55 -27.82
C LEU A 98 2.61 -13.68 -26.77
N ALA A 99 2.04 -14.84 -27.09
CA ALA A 99 2.05 -16.03 -26.25
C ALA A 99 3.32 -16.88 -26.45
N ASP A 100 3.46 -17.96 -25.67
CA ASP A 100 4.50 -18.96 -25.89
C ASP A 100 3.98 -20.10 -26.78
N GLY A 101 4.90 -20.82 -27.42
CA GLY A 101 4.60 -21.93 -28.34
C GLY A 101 4.74 -21.59 -29.83
N SER A 102 5.05 -20.34 -30.18
CA SER A 102 5.27 -19.90 -31.57
C SER A 102 6.74 -19.61 -31.90
N HIS A 103 7.03 -19.34 -33.17
CA HIS A 103 8.36 -18.98 -33.66
C HIS A 103 8.62 -17.46 -33.64
N THR A 104 7.92 -16.71 -32.79
CA THR A 104 8.01 -15.25 -32.73
C THR A 104 9.11 -14.76 -31.78
N PRO A 105 9.59 -13.50 -31.93
CA PRO A 105 10.53 -12.90 -30.98
C PRO A 105 10.03 -12.90 -29.54
N PHE A 106 8.72 -12.70 -29.31
CA PHE A 106 8.14 -12.74 -27.96
C PHE A 106 8.19 -14.15 -27.35
N SER A 107 7.85 -15.20 -28.11
CA SER A 107 7.96 -16.57 -27.61
C SER A 107 9.42 -16.95 -27.31
N ALA A 108 10.38 -16.47 -28.12
CA ALA A 108 11.80 -16.60 -27.78
C ALA A 108 12.18 -15.87 -26.47
N ILE A 109 11.72 -14.63 -26.28
CA ILE A 109 11.91 -13.86 -25.05
C ILE A 109 11.28 -14.57 -23.84
N ILE A 110 10.08 -15.14 -23.97
CA ILE A 110 9.39 -15.91 -22.92
C ILE A 110 10.21 -17.14 -22.52
N ARG A 111 10.68 -17.93 -23.50
CA ARG A 111 11.58 -19.07 -23.24
C ARG A 111 12.86 -18.65 -22.52
N MET A 112 13.51 -17.57 -22.94
CA MET A 112 14.70 -17.04 -22.26
C MET A 112 14.43 -16.55 -20.83
N MET A 113 13.26 -15.96 -20.56
CA MET A 113 12.87 -15.59 -19.20
C MET A 113 12.52 -16.79 -18.32
N ALA A 114 11.90 -17.84 -18.88
CA ALA A 114 11.65 -19.09 -18.18
C ALA A 114 12.97 -19.78 -17.79
N TYR A 115 13.91 -19.87 -18.73
CA TYR A 115 15.27 -20.37 -18.49
C TYR A 115 16.02 -19.56 -17.42
N GLY A 116 16.04 -18.23 -17.55
CA GLY A 116 16.67 -17.33 -16.58
C GLY A 116 15.99 -17.34 -15.20
N LYS A 117 14.69 -17.62 -15.11
CA LYS A 117 13.96 -17.86 -13.84
C LYS A 117 14.44 -19.15 -13.16
N GLY A 118 14.79 -20.18 -13.93
CA GLY A 118 15.44 -21.40 -13.43
C GLY A 118 16.79 -21.10 -12.78
N HIS A 119 17.67 -20.38 -13.49
CA HIS A 119 18.96 -19.95 -12.94
C HIS A 119 18.82 -19.03 -11.72
N ARG A 120 17.94 -18.03 -11.76
CA ARG A 120 17.69 -17.12 -10.63
C ARG A 120 17.27 -17.84 -9.34
N ARG A 121 16.59 -19.00 -9.45
CA ARG A 121 16.23 -19.86 -8.31
C ARG A 121 17.45 -20.62 -7.74
N ARG A 122 18.45 -20.94 -8.57
CA ARG A 122 19.68 -21.65 -8.19
C ARG A 122 20.78 -20.73 -7.70
N GLU A 123 20.96 -19.56 -8.34
CA GLU A 123 21.96 -18.54 -7.96
C GLU A 123 21.79 -18.04 -6.52
N GLY A 124 20.55 -17.99 -6.03
CA GLY A 124 20.20 -17.35 -4.76
C GLY A 124 20.26 -15.82 -4.84
N GLY A 125 19.33 -15.14 -4.17
CA GLY A 125 19.45 -13.70 -3.96
C GLY A 125 20.45 -13.42 -2.85
N ARG A 126 21.26 -12.35 -2.96
CA ARG A 126 21.96 -11.81 -1.78
C ARG A 126 20.93 -11.54 -0.67
N PRO A 127 21.12 -12.04 0.56
CA PRO A 127 20.14 -11.88 1.63
C PRO A 127 19.96 -10.39 1.96
N ARG A 128 18.74 -9.88 1.75
CA ARG A 128 18.39 -8.48 2.07
C ARG A 128 18.18 -8.26 3.56
N VAL A 129 17.78 -9.33 4.26
CA VAL A 129 17.61 -9.39 5.70
C VAL A 129 18.48 -10.53 6.19
N MET A 130 19.23 -10.31 7.26
CA MET A 130 20.00 -11.36 7.95
C MET A 130 19.72 -11.26 9.45
N TRP A 131 19.35 -12.38 10.07
CA TRP A 131 19.18 -12.47 11.52
C TRP A 131 20.53 -12.55 12.22
N GLU A 132 20.65 -11.92 13.38
CA GLU A 132 21.74 -12.21 14.30
C GLU A 132 21.49 -13.54 15.03
N ALA A 133 22.57 -14.24 15.41
CA ALA A 133 22.47 -15.49 16.16
C ALA A 133 21.72 -15.34 17.50
N SER A 134 21.75 -14.13 18.09
CA SER A 134 21.01 -13.76 19.28
C SER A 134 19.48 -13.78 19.12
N GLY A 135 18.97 -13.74 17.87
CA GLY A 135 17.56 -13.56 17.56
C GLY A 135 16.97 -12.20 17.98
N ARG A 136 17.75 -11.28 18.56
CA ARG A 136 17.27 -9.99 19.10
C ARG A 136 17.31 -8.84 18.09
N ALA A 137 17.99 -9.02 16.96
CA ALA A 137 18.07 -8.04 15.89
C ALA A 137 18.25 -8.70 14.52
N LEU A 138 17.93 -7.93 13.48
CA LEU A 138 18.19 -8.26 12.08
C LEU A 138 18.89 -7.11 11.38
N ARG A 139 19.59 -7.42 10.28
CA ARG A 139 20.25 -6.44 9.41
C ARG A 139 19.48 -6.34 8.10
N TYR A 140 18.82 -5.21 7.84
CA TYR A 140 18.21 -4.89 6.55
C TYR A 140 19.22 -4.11 5.69
N LEU A 141 19.68 -4.69 4.58
CA LEU A 141 20.71 -4.11 3.70
C LEU A 141 21.98 -3.62 4.45
N GLY A 142 22.31 -4.28 5.57
CA GLY A 142 23.43 -3.91 6.45
C GLY A 142 23.05 -2.96 7.60
N GLN A 143 21.92 -2.26 7.55
CA GLN A 143 21.42 -1.42 8.64
C GLN A 143 20.79 -2.26 9.74
N TRP A 144 21.09 -1.94 11.00
CA TRP A 144 20.70 -2.72 12.18
C TRP A 144 19.30 -2.34 12.65
N VAL A 145 18.44 -3.34 12.84
CA VAL A 145 17.06 -3.19 13.35
C VAL A 145 16.90 -4.15 14.53
N THR A 146 16.82 -3.62 15.74
CA THR A 146 16.53 -4.43 16.94
C THR A 146 15.02 -4.71 17.05
N ILE A 147 14.65 -5.86 17.60
CA ILE A 147 13.23 -6.19 17.86
C ILE A 147 12.63 -5.16 18.82
N GLU A 148 13.38 -4.72 19.83
CA GLU A 148 12.92 -3.75 20.82
C GLU A 148 12.59 -2.40 20.18
N ALA A 149 13.46 -1.86 19.32
CA ALA A 149 13.20 -0.62 18.60
C ALA A 149 12.00 -0.75 17.66
N PHE A 150 11.86 -1.89 16.97
CA PHE A 150 10.71 -2.17 16.10
C PHE A 150 9.39 -2.24 16.91
N GLN A 151 9.37 -2.95 18.04
CA GLN A 151 8.21 -3.02 18.93
C GLN A 151 7.85 -1.65 19.54
N LYS A 152 8.87 -0.88 19.95
CA LYS A 152 8.69 0.49 20.46
C LYS A 152 8.12 1.42 19.38
N ALA A 153 8.61 1.32 18.15
CA ALA A 153 8.09 2.07 17.02
C ALA A 153 6.61 1.74 16.78
N ALA A 154 6.28 0.45 16.62
CA ALA A 154 4.91 0.00 16.39
C ALA A 154 3.94 0.47 17.49
N ARG A 155 4.32 0.32 18.77
CA ARG A 155 3.52 0.80 19.92
C ARG A 155 3.36 2.32 19.91
N THR A 156 4.37 3.07 19.48
CA THR A 156 4.30 4.53 19.37
C THR A 156 3.35 4.95 18.24
N THR A 157 3.44 4.35 17.05
CA THR A 157 2.52 4.65 15.92
C THR A 157 1.06 4.54 16.33
N LEU A 158 0.69 3.45 17.03
CA LEU A 158 -0.68 3.23 17.50
C LEU A 158 -1.11 4.25 18.56
N LYS A 159 -0.22 4.59 19.51
CA LYS A 159 -0.47 5.63 20.52
C LYS A 159 -0.64 7.02 19.89
N THR A 160 0.14 7.35 18.86
CA THR A 160 0.03 8.64 18.16
C THR A 160 -1.27 8.74 17.36
N ALA A 161 -1.70 7.66 16.69
CA ALA A 161 -3.01 7.61 16.02
C ALA A 161 -4.17 7.82 17.00
N GLU A 162 -4.11 7.17 18.17
CA GLU A 162 -5.13 7.30 19.21
C GLU A 162 -5.12 8.70 19.87
N ALA A 163 -3.94 9.28 20.10
CA ALA A 163 -3.83 10.65 20.60
C ALA A 163 -4.40 11.68 19.59
N ALA A 164 -4.22 11.45 18.28
CA ALA A 164 -4.86 12.27 17.26
C ALA A 164 -6.39 12.10 17.23
N MET A 165 -6.90 10.88 17.49
CA MET A 165 -8.34 10.64 17.66
C MET A 165 -8.90 11.38 18.89
N GLU A 166 -8.18 11.32 20.01
CA GLU A 166 -8.50 12.03 21.25
C GLU A 166 -8.53 13.56 21.05
N GLU A 167 -7.56 14.11 20.33
CA GLU A 167 -7.52 15.53 19.98
C GLU A 167 -8.68 15.92 19.04
N LEU A 168 -8.97 15.09 18.02
CA LEU A 168 -10.05 15.31 17.06
C LEU A 168 -11.43 15.28 17.73
N MET A 169 -11.60 14.45 18.76
CA MET A 169 -12.81 14.33 19.60
C MET A 169 -12.76 15.16 20.89
N ARG A 170 -11.81 16.11 21.03
CA ARG A 170 -11.73 17.03 22.18
C ARG A 170 -11.67 16.35 23.56
N GLY A 171 -11.09 15.15 23.65
CA GLY A 171 -11.03 14.35 24.90
C GLY A 171 -12.20 13.40 25.12
N GLY A 172 -13.12 13.28 24.15
CA GLY A 172 -14.25 12.35 24.19
C GLY A 172 -14.00 10.97 23.57
N TRP A 173 -12.78 10.67 23.08
CA TRP A 173 -12.51 9.39 22.42
C TRP A 173 -12.42 8.24 23.43
N ALA A 174 -11.80 8.44 24.60
CA ALA A 174 -11.71 7.40 25.61
C ALA A 174 -13.08 6.82 26.02
N GLU A 175 -14.07 7.68 26.29
CA GLU A 175 -15.45 7.29 26.60
C GLU A 175 -16.13 6.59 25.41
N ALA A 176 -16.05 7.19 24.22
CA ALA A 176 -16.66 6.65 23.00
C ALA A 176 -16.06 5.29 22.60
N ARG A 177 -14.77 5.06 22.87
CA ARG A 177 -14.07 3.79 22.64
C ARG A 177 -14.61 2.68 23.55
N GLU A 178 -14.90 2.96 24.82
CA GLU A 178 -15.49 1.96 25.71
C GLU A 178 -16.93 1.63 25.33
N ALA A 179 -17.74 2.62 24.93
CA ALA A 179 -19.09 2.43 24.43
C ALA A 179 -19.17 1.69 23.08
N LEU A 180 -18.12 1.77 22.24
CA LEU A 180 -18.06 1.13 20.93
C LEU A 180 -17.78 -0.38 21.06
N THR A 181 -18.83 -1.18 21.24
CA THR A 181 -18.78 -2.66 21.23
C THR A 181 -18.78 -3.19 19.80
N LEU A 182 -17.66 -3.76 19.35
CA LEU A 182 -17.53 -4.26 17.96
C LEU A 182 -18.35 -5.53 17.70
N ASP A 183 -18.59 -6.32 18.75
CA ASP A 183 -19.35 -7.58 18.72
C ASP A 183 -20.84 -7.38 18.37
N TRP A 184 -21.33 -6.13 18.45
CA TRP A 184 -22.69 -5.74 18.09
C TRP A 184 -22.80 -5.17 16.66
N VAL A 185 -21.68 -5.04 15.94
CA VAL A 185 -21.69 -4.53 14.56
C VAL A 185 -22.08 -5.66 13.61
N VAL A 186 -23.24 -5.51 12.97
CA VAL A 186 -23.76 -6.44 11.97
C VAL A 186 -23.15 -6.11 10.61
N ASP A 187 -22.48 -7.08 9.99
CA ASP A 187 -21.87 -6.92 8.67
C ASP A 187 -21.91 -8.25 7.91
N THR A 188 -21.69 -8.19 6.60
CA THR A 188 -21.60 -9.37 5.73
C THR A 188 -20.43 -9.24 4.76
N ALA A 189 -19.82 -10.38 4.43
CA ALA A 189 -18.77 -10.46 3.41
C ALA A 189 -19.32 -10.63 1.98
N LEU A 190 -20.66 -10.67 1.83
CA LEU A 190 -21.34 -10.76 0.54
C LEU A 190 -21.42 -9.38 -0.14
N PHE A 191 -21.62 -9.40 -1.46
CA PHE A 191 -21.95 -8.20 -2.21
C PHE A 191 -23.40 -7.78 -1.92
N GLU A 192 -23.60 -6.55 -1.49
CA GLU A 192 -24.92 -6.01 -1.13
C GLU A 192 -25.40 -4.91 -2.09
N GLY A 193 -24.51 -4.38 -2.94
CA GLY A 193 -24.81 -3.32 -3.90
C GLY A 193 -24.09 -2.00 -3.59
N ALA A 194 -24.04 -1.11 -4.58
CA ALA A 194 -23.26 0.12 -4.49
C ALA A 194 -23.63 0.98 -3.25
N GLY A 195 -22.62 1.32 -2.44
CA GLY A 195 -22.79 2.09 -1.20
C GLY A 195 -23.11 1.27 0.05
N GLN A 196 -23.29 -0.05 -0.06
CA GLN A 196 -23.57 -0.90 1.09
C GLN A 196 -22.32 -1.27 1.89
N SER A 197 -22.48 -1.38 3.21
CA SER A 197 -21.45 -1.64 4.22
C SER A 197 -22.07 -1.74 5.62
N PHE A 198 -21.32 -2.22 6.62
CA PHE A 198 -21.71 -2.05 8.03
C PHE A 198 -22.03 -0.60 8.42
N ALA A 199 -21.40 0.39 7.76
CA ALA A 199 -21.62 1.81 8.04
C ALA A 199 -22.97 2.35 7.51
N THR A 200 -23.59 1.62 6.59
CA THR A 200 -24.88 1.95 5.95
C THR A 200 -25.99 0.95 6.27
N ASN A 201 -25.68 -0.17 6.94
CA ASN A 201 -26.65 -1.14 7.43
C ASN A 201 -27.50 -0.59 8.58
N GLU A 202 -28.83 -0.67 8.47
CA GLU A 202 -29.80 -0.14 9.44
C GLU A 202 -29.68 -0.77 10.84
N ALA A 203 -29.24 -2.03 10.93
CA ALA A 203 -28.98 -2.71 12.21
C ALA A 203 -27.88 -2.00 13.04
N ASN A 204 -27.00 -1.25 12.39
CA ASN A 204 -25.95 -0.46 13.02
C ASN A 204 -26.32 1.02 13.20
N SER A 205 -27.60 1.38 13.09
CA SER A 205 -28.11 2.75 13.29
C SER A 205 -27.67 3.39 14.61
N TRP A 206 -27.39 2.59 15.65
CA TRP A 206 -26.81 3.05 16.92
C TRP A 206 -25.45 3.74 16.77
N LEU A 207 -24.66 3.41 15.74
CA LEU A 207 -23.39 4.09 15.45
C LEU A 207 -23.57 5.52 14.91
N GLN A 208 -24.75 5.86 14.37
CA GLN A 208 -25.04 7.16 13.75
C GLN A 208 -25.19 8.31 14.76
N LEU A 209 -25.18 8.01 16.06
CA LEU A 209 -25.03 9.01 17.13
C LEU A 209 -23.60 9.57 17.21
N GLY A 210 -22.60 8.86 16.69
CA GLY A 210 -21.19 9.27 16.75
C GLY A 210 -20.86 10.56 15.99
N PRO A 211 -21.29 10.77 14.72
CA PRO A 211 -21.15 12.05 14.02
C PRO A 211 -21.79 13.22 14.79
N GLN A 212 -22.97 13.00 15.38
CA GLN A 212 -23.68 14.02 16.15
C GLN A 212 -22.90 14.38 17.41
N ARG A 213 -22.43 13.38 18.16
CA ARG A 213 -21.59 13.56 19.34
C ARG A 213 -20.27 14.29 19.03
N LEU A 214 -19.66 13.97 17.90
CA LEU A 214 -18.44 14.63 17.44
C LEU A 214 -18.72 16.10 17.05
N ALA A 215 -19.87 16.37 16.43
CA ALA A 215 -20.34 17.73 16.15
C ALA A 215 -20.56 18.53 17.45
N GLU A 216 -21.26 17.98 18.45
CA GLU A 216 -21.45 18.59 19.78
C GLU A 216 -20.12 19.00 20.42
N LEU A 217 -19.18 18.05 20.52
CA LEU A 217 -17.87 18.24 21.14
C LEU A 217 -17.05 19.33 20.43
N CYS A 218 -17.20 19.46 19.11
CA CYS A 218 -16.46 20.43 18.31
C CYS A 218 -17.20 21.78 18.13
N TRP A 219 -18.52 21.84 18.40
CA TRP A 219 -19.42 22.94 18.02
C TRP A 219 -18.88 24.32 18.40
N GLY A 220 -18.49 24.50 19.66
CA GLY A 220 -17.96 25.76 20.19
C GLY A 220 -16.65 26.25 19.56
N SER A 221 -15.99 25.42 18.73
CA SER A 221 -14.81 25.78 17.93
C SER A 221 -15.10 25.95 16.44
N LEU A 222 -16.18 25.35 15.93
CA LEU A 222 -16.54 25.32 14.50
C LEU A 222 -17.60 26.36 14.14
N TRP A 223 -18.52 26.68 15.05
CA TRP A 223 -19.63 27.59 14.81
C TRP A 223 -19.51 28.88 15.62
N ASP A 224 -19.90 30.00 15.03
CA ASP A 224 -20.12 31.26 15.74
C ASP A 224 -21.62 31.53 15.86
N ALA A 225 -22.18 31.21 17.03
CA ALA A 225 -23.59 31.40 17.33
C ALA A 225 -24.04 32.89 17.36
N ARG A 226 -23.12 33.86 17.42
CA ARG A 226 -23.47 35.29 17.38
C ARG A 226 -23.58 35.85 15.96
N LEU A 227 -22.88 35.22 15.03
CA LEU A 227 -22.76 35.64 13.63
C LEU A 227 -23.39 34.63 12.67
N GLU A 228 -24.08 33.62 13.22
CA GLU A 228 -24.75 32.50 12.53
C GLU A 228 -23.93 31.94 11.36
N LYS A 229 -22.63 31.68 11.61
CA LYS A 229 -21.70 31.26 10.56
C LYS A 229 -20.63 30.29 11.05
N TRP A 230 -20.10 29.53 10.09
CA TRP A 230 -18.91 28.70 10.28
C TRP A 230 -17.66 29.54 10.51
N ARG A 231 -16.87 29.14 11.52
CA ARG A 231 -15.53 29.66 11.78
C ARG A 231 -14.55 28.94 10.86
N GLN A 232 -14.30 29.54 9.69
CA GLN A 232 -13.46 28.95 8.63
C GLN A 232 -12.12 28.40 9.16
N ASP A 233 -11.39 29.15 9.99
CA ASP A 233 -10.13 28.68 10.59
C ASP A 233 -10.30 27.45 11.51
N GLY A 234 -11.42 27.39 12.23
CA GLY A 234 -11.77 26.26 13.09
C GLY A 234 -12.11 25.00 12.28
N VAL A 235 -12.87 25.17 11.19
CA VAL A 235 -13.23 24.08 10.28
C VAL A 235 -12.00 23.57 9.53
N LEU A 236 -11.20 24.46 8.94
CA LEU A 236 -9.94 24.11 8.28
C LEU A 236 -8.95 23.44 9.25
N GLY A 237 -8.87 23.93 10.49
CA GLY A 237 -8.07 23.34 11.55
C GLY A 237 -8.54 21.93 11.97
N TRP A 238 -9.85 21.66 11.96
CA TRP A 238 -10.38 20.32 12.21
C TRP A 238 -10.12 19.38 11.02
N LEU A 239 -10.35 19.84 9.79
CA LEU A 239 -10.09 19.07 8.56
C LEU A 239 -8.61 18.66 8.43
N ALA A 240 -7.68 19.55 8.78
CA ALA A 240 -6.24 19.24 8.81
C ALA A 240 -5.87 18.17 9.85
N LYS A 241 -6.57 18.12 11.00
CA LYS A 241 -6.41 17.05 12.00
C LYS A 241 -7.02 15.74 11.53
N ALA A 242 -8.15 15.78 10.82
CA ALA A 242 -8.72 14.60 10.17
C ALA A 242 -7.78 14.02 9.09
N GLU A 243 -7.16 14.86 8.23
CA GLU A 243 -6.12 14.42 7.28
C GLU A 243 -4.93 13.79 8.01
N SER A 244 -4.49 14.37 9.12
CA SER A 244 -3.40 13.85 9.96
C SER A 244 -3.75 12.50 10.61
N LEU A 245 -4.97 12.34 11.12
CA LEU A 245 -5.49 11.08 11.66
C LEU A 245 -5.49 9.99 10.57
N LYS A 246 -5.93 10.29 9.34
CA LYS A 246 -5.91 9.34 8.22
C LYS A 246 -4.52 8.77 7.94
N TRP A 247 -3.48 9.61 7.94
CA TRP A 247 -2.09 9.15 7.78
C TRP A 247 -1.66 8.22 8.92
N LEU A 248 -1.98 8.58 10.17
CA LEU A 248 -1.64 7.80 11.35
C LEU A 248 -2.41 6.46 11.42
N LEU A 249 -3.68 6.43 10.99
CA LEU A 249 -4.46 5.21 10.86
C LEU A 249 -3.92 4.31 9.76
N LEU A 250 -3.62 4.86 8.58
CA LEU A 250 -3.01 4.11 7.47
C LEU A 250 -1.66 3.48 7.89
N ALA A 251 -0.79 4.25 8.55
CA ALA A 251 0.46 3.74 9.09
C ALA A 251 0.23 2.67 10.18
N SER A 252 -0.73 2.89 11.08
CA SER A 252 -1.09 1.92 12.12
C SER A 252 -1.63 0.62 11.54
N VAL A 253 -2.52 0.68 10.54
CA VAL A 253 -3.03 -0.48 9.79
C VAL A 253 -1.91 -1.23 9.09
N HIS A 254 -0.98 -0.52 8.43
CA HIS A 254 0.16 -1.14 7.75
C HIS A 254 1.11 -1.85 8.74
N VAL A 255 1.22 -1.35 9.97
CA VAL A 255 2.11 -1.91 11.00
C VAL A 255 1.46 -3.00 11.84
N TRP A 256 0.18 -2.85 12.18
CA TRP A 256 -0.55 -3.72 13.13
C TRP A 256 -1.53 -4.71 12.49
N GLY A 257 -1.88 -4.57 11.21
CA GLY A 257 -2.71 -5.54 10.48
C GLY A 257 -2.00 -6.87 10.14
N GLY A 258 -1.06 -7.30 10.99
CA GLY A 258 -0.25 -8.50 10.77
C GLY A 258 0.81 -8.33 9.68
N GLN A 259 0.67 -9.04 8.57
CA GLN A 259 1.64 -9.03 7.48
C GLN A 259 1.32 -7.92 6.47
N PRO A 260 2.17 -6.87 6.32
CA PRO A 260 1.81 -5.66 5.58
C PRO A 260 1.44 -5.94 4.12
N GLY A 261 0.28 -5.41 3.69
CA GLY A 261 -0.14 -5.35 2.30
C GLY A 261 0.86 -4.65 1.39
N ARG A 262 0.73 -4.83 0.07
CA ARG A 262 1.51 -4.01 -0.88
C ARG A 262 0.93 -2.60 -0.88
N GLY A 263 1.73 -1.63 -1.31
CA GLY A 263 1.29 -0.23 -1.40
C GLY A 263 -0.07 -0.09 -2.09
N PRO A 264 -0.24 -0.52 -3.36
CA PRO A 264 -1.52 -0.42 -4.06
C PRO A 264 -2.68 -1.10 -3.30
N GLU A 265 -2.48 -2.34 -2.84
CA GLU A 265 -3.47 -3.11 -2.06
C GLU A 265 -4.03 -2.32 -0.87
N MET A 266 -3.16 -1.61 -0.13
CA MET A 266 -3.57 -0.82 1.02
C MET A 266 -4.17 0.54 0.64
N MET A 267 -3.60 1.21 -0.38
CA MET A 267 -4.06 2.54 -0.81
C MET A 267 -5.45 2.50 -1.46
N THR A 268 -5.76 1.45 -2.22
CA THR A 268 -7.04 1.27 -2.91
C THR A 268 -8.04 0.49 -2.05
N ALA A 269 -8.02 0.68 -0.74
CA ALA A 269 -8.96 0.06 0.18
C ALA A 269 -10.26 0.88 0.29
N ARG A 270 -11.40 0.19 0.21
CA ARG A 270 -12.75 0.76 0.20
C ARG A 270 -13.55 0.25 1.40
N TYR A 271 -14.45 1.07 1.95
CA TYR A 271 -15.34 0.65 3.04
C TYR A 271 -16.78 0.40 2.59
N CYS A 272 -17.16 0.84 1.38
CA CYS A 272 -18.44 0.51 0.74
C CYS A 272 -18.21 -0.27 -0.55
N ASP A 273 -19.20 -1.09 -0.88
CA ASP A 273 -19.31 -1.79 -2.17
C ASP A 273 -19.43 -0.77 -3.32
N THR A 274 -18.89 -1.10 -4.49
CA THR A 274 -19.10 -0.36 -5.74
C THR A 274 -20.23 -1.00 -6.56
N GLN A 275 -20.41 -0.63 -7.82
CA GLN A 275 -21.39 -1.30 -8.69
C GLN A 275 -21.03 -2.78 -8.95
N ASP A 276 -19.74 -3.08 -9.14
CA ASP A 276 -19.28 -4.42 -9.56
C ASP A 276 -18.32 -5.11 -8.58
N MET A 277 -18.02 -4.49 -7.42
CA MET A 277 -17.02 -4.99 -6.49
C MET A 277 -17.44 -4.84 -5.04
N VAL A 278 -17.17 -5.88 -4.25
CA VAL A 278 -17.27 -5.83 -2.79
C VAL A 278 -16.23 -4.86 -2.20
N ARG A 279 -16.56 -4.25 -1.07
CA ARG A 279 -15.67 -3.49 -0.18
C ARG A 279 -14.45 -4.28 0.29
N ASN A 280 -13.54 -3.59 0.95
CA ASN A 280 -12.32 -4.16 1.54
C ASN A 280 -12.37 -4.20 3.06
N VAL A 281 -13.11 -3.33 3.73
CA VAL A 281 -13.24 -3.34 5.20
C VAL A 281 -14.51 -4.06 5.62
N PHE A 282 -14.38 -4.98 6.57
CA PHE A 282 -15.49 -5.71 7.16
C PHE A 282 -15.33 -5.81 8.68
N VAL A 283 -16.43 -6.05 9.39
CA VAL A 283 -16.43 -6.50 10.79
C VAL A 283 -16.94 -7.93 10.86
N PHE A 284 -16.24 -8.81 11.57
CA PHE A 284 -16.64 -10.20 11.77
C PHE A 284 -16.23 -10.64 13.17
N ASP A 285 -17.18 -11.16 13.95
CA ASP A 285 -16.97 -11.68 15.31
C ASP A 285 -16.17 -10.70 16.20
N GLY A 286 -16.64 -9.45 16.27
CA GLY A 286 -16.00 -8.38 17.06
C GLY A 286 -14.66 -7.87 16.50
N GLN A 287 -14.18 -8.38 15.36
CA GLN A 287 -12.89 -8.02 14.76
C GLN A 287 -13.06 -7.29 13.44
N VAL A 288 -12.33 -6.18 13.27
CA VAL A 288 -12.24 -5.49 11.98
C VAL A 288 -11.19 -6.19 11.12
N MET A 289 -11.56 -6.57 9.90
CA MET A 289 -10.66 -7.13 8.91
C MET A 289 -10.60 -6.30 7.63
N ILE A 290 -9.41 -6.22 7.03
CA ILE A 290 -9.21 -5.65 5.70
C ILE A 290 -8.87 -6.77 4.74
N VAL A 291 -9.74 -7.02 3.76
CA VAL A 291 -9.59 -8.05 2.73
C VAL A 291 -9.15 -7.40 1.43
N THR A 292 -8.09 -7.92 0.80
CA THR A 292 -7.66 -7.48 -0.53
C THR A 292 -7.40 -8.63 -1.51
N ASP A 293 -7.66 -8.33 -2.77
CA ASP A 293 -7.83 -9.31 -3.84
C ASP A 293 -6.74 -9.11 -4.92
N TRP A 294 -5.45 -9.17 -4.53
CA TRP A 294 -4.33 -8.88 -5.44
C TRP A 294 -3.34 -10.05 -5.55
N ASP A 295 -3.58 -10.93 -6.53
CA ASP A 295 -2.56 -11.89 -6.99
C ASP A 295 -1.80 -11.31 -8.20
N LYS A 296 -0.47 -11.23 -8.10
CA LYS A 296 0.42 -10.91 -9.24
C LYS A 296 0.36 -11.96 -10.36
N ASN A 297 -0.27 -13.10 -10.09
CA ASN A 297 -0.52 -14.18 -11.04
C ASN A 297 -2.01 -14.28 -11.44
N TRP A 298 -2.86 -13.27 -11.15
CA TRP A 298 -4.25 -13.22 -11.63
C TRP A 298 -4.32 -13.51 -13.14
N ALA A 299 -3.54 -12.77 -13.93
CA ALA A 299 -3.40 -12.92 -15.38
C ALA A 299 -2.80 -14.28 -15.85
N ILE A 300 -2.44 -15.18 -14.93
CA ILE A 300 -1.92 -16.53 -15.21
C ILE A 300 -2.88 -17.61 -14.68
N ARG A 301 -3.67 -17.32 -13.63
CA ARG A 301 -4.46 -18.30 -12.89
C ARG A 301 -5.98 -18.11 -12.99
N GLY A 302 -6.46 -16.93 -13.43
CA GLY A 302 -7.89 -16.60 -13.47
C GLY A 302 -8.57 -16.48 -12.10
N LEU A 303 -7.82 -16.62 -11.00
CA LEU A 303 -8.31 -16.61 -9.62
C LEU A 303 -7.42 -15.72 -8.78
N SER A 304 -8.02 -14.86 -7.95
CA SER A 304 -7.31 -13.96 -7.04
C SER A 304 -7.20 -14.64 -5.68
N ARG A 305 -6.01 -14.62 -5.09
CA ARG A 305 -5.88 -14.98 -3.68
C ARG A 305 -6.32 -13.79 -2.84
N LYS A 306 -7.49 -13.90 -2.21
CA LYS A 306 -7.90 -12.99 -1.15
C LYS A 306 -6.97 -13.14 0.06
N VAL A 307 -6.62 -12.02 0.69
CA VAL A 307 -5.85 -11.98 1.94
C VAL A 307 -6.60 -11.07 2.91
N ALA A 308 -6.98 -11.62 4.07
CA ALA A 308 -7.60 -10.89 5.16
C ALA A 308 -6.55 -10.47 6.20
N TRP A 309 -6.63 -9.24 6.68
CA TRP A 309 -5.80 -8.66 7.72
C TRP A 309 -6.66 -8.22 8.89
N PHE A 310 -6.60 -8.97 9.99
CA PHE A 310 -7.31 -8.65 11.22
C PHE A 310 -6.58 -7.54 11.97
N LEU A 311 -7.32 -6.51 12.39
CA LEU A 311 -6.80 -5.40 13.16
C LEU A 311 -6.98 -5.69 14.67
N PRO A 312 -5.98 -5.39 15.51
CA PRO A 312 -6.16 -5.46 16.96
C PRO A 312 -7.34 -4.61 17.41
N ASN A 313 -8.15 -5.08 18.36
CA ASN A 313 -9.43 -4.46 18.76
C ASN A 313 -9.35 -2.93 18.95
N ARG A 314 -8.31 -2.42 19.61
CA ARG A 314 -8.05 -0.96 19.79
C ARG A 314 -7.96 -0.17 18.49
N LEU A 315 -7.30 -0.74 17.46
CA LEU A 315 -7.21 -0.17 16.13
C LEU A 315 -8.51 -0.39 15.33
N GLY A 316 -9.16 -1.56 15.50
CA GLY A 316 -10.47 -1.83 14.92
C GLY A 316 -11.52 -0.81 15.34
N LYS A 317 -11.60 -0.50 16.65
CA LYS A 317 -12.47 0.56 17.19
C LYS A 317 -12.19 1.92 16.54
N MET A 318 -10.92 2.32 16.41
CA MET A 318 -10.56 3.56 15.70
C MET A 318 -10.95 3.53 14.21
N MET A 319 -10.84 2.38 13.54
CA MET A 319 -11.24 2.24 12.13
C MET A 319 -12.76 2.33 11.93
N VAL A 320 -13.56 1.73 12.82
CA VAL A 320 -15.03 1.86 12.79
C VAL A 320 -15.44 3.30 13.09
N ALA A 321 -14.87 3.93 14.11
CA ALA A 321 -15.11 5.35 14.42
C ALA A 321 -14.67 6.29 13.27
N TYR A 322 -13.55 6.00 12.61
CA TYR A 322 -13.11 6.74 11.43
C TYR A 322 -14.13 6.64 10.29
N ILE A 323 -14.58 5.42 9.98
CA ILE A 323 -15.50 5.16 8.87
C ILE A 323 -16.90 5.73 9.12
N VAL A 324 -17.45 5.56 10.34
CA VAL A 324 -18.85 5.89 10.64
C VAL A 324 -19.01 7.28 11.26
N TRP A 325 -17.98 7.85 11.91
CA TRP A 325 -18.09 9.15 12.59
C TRP A 325 -17.28 10.24 11.89
N VAL A 326 -15.99 10.00 11.63
CA VAL A 326 -15.09 11.02 11.07
C VAL A 326 -15.39 11.29 9.60
N LEU A 327 -15.51 10.25 8.76
CA LEU A 327 -15.77 10.43 7.32
C LEU A 327 -17.12 11.13 7.02
N PRO A 328 -18.25 10.82 7.67
CA PRO A 328 -19.49 11.57 7.47
C PRO A 328 -19.40 13.01 7.96
N PHE A 329 -18.75 13.26 9.10
CA PHE A 329 -18.60 14.62 9.62
C PHE A 329 -17.64 15.48 8.78
N GLU A 330 -16.56 14.91 8.25
CA GLU A 330 -15.68 15.58 7.28
C GLU A 330 -16.47 16.03 6.04
N ARG A 331 -17.31 15.15 5.49
CA ARG A 331 -18.18 15.46 4.34
C ARG A 331 -19.19 16.56 4.67
N PHE A 332 -19.80 16.50 5.85
CA PHE A 332 -20.74 17.52 6.35
C PHE A 332 -20.06 18.89 6.46
N LEU A 333 -18.87 18.96 7.07
CA LEU A 333 -18.12 20.22 7.18
C LEU A 333 -17.73 20.80 5.82
N HIS A 334 -17.33 19.97 4.86
CA HIS A 334 -17.06 20.43 3.50
C HIS A 334 -18.29 21.05 2.82
N ALA A 335 -19.46 20.41 2.96
CA ALA A 335 -20.72 20.90 2.40
C ALA A 335 -21.18 22.21 3.07
N GLU A 336 -21.32 22.19 4.40
CA GLU A 336 -21.94 23.30 5.15
C GLU A 336 -21.03 24.53 5.28
N ALA A 337 -19.71 24.35 5.41
CA ALA A 337 -18.78 25.47 5.51
C ALA A 337 -18.35 26.03 4.13
N GLY A 338 -18.82 25.44 3.02
CA GLY A 338 -18.47 25.86 1.66
C GLY A 338 -17.00 25.60 1.30
N ILE A 339 -16.33 24.67 1.98
CA ILE A 339 -14.91 24.34 1.76
C ILE A 339 -14.82 23.20 0.75
N HIS A 340 -14.09 23.40 -0.34
CA HIS A 340 -13.90 22.36 -1.36
C HIS A 340 -13.35 21.05 -0.78
N GLY A 341 -14.13 19.97 -0.90
CA GLY A 341 -13.82 18.63 -0.40
C GLY A 341 -13.60 17.61 -1.52
N PRO A 342 -13.29 16.35 -1.18
CA PRO A 342 -13.16 15.27 -2.16
C PRO A 342 -14.44 15.12 -2.99
N SER A 343 -14.30 14.79 -4.28
CA SER A 343 -15.45 14.53 -5.16
C SER A 343 -16.28 13.31 -4.69
N GLN A 344 -17.55 13.25 -5.11
CA GLN A 344 -18.46 12.18 -4.72
C GLN A 344 -17.97 10.78 -5.11
N SER A 345 -17.28 10.63 -6.25
CA SER A 345 -16.66 9.38 -6.69
C SER A 345 -15.53 8.90 -5.76
N LEU A 346 -14.97 9.79 -4.93
CA LEU A 346 -13.96 9.44 -3.94
C LEU A 346 -14.57 8.99 -2.60
N HIS A 347 -15.86 9.22 -2.33
CA HIS A 347 -16.43 9.02 -0.99
C HIS A 347 -16.21 7.61 -0.41
N LEU A 348 -16.24 6.55 -1.22
CA LEU A 348 -16.11 5.15 -0.80
C LEU A 348 -14.68 4.67 -0.43
N TRP A 349 -13.63 5.44 -0.77
CA TRP A 349 -12.23 5.09 -0.50
C TRP A 349 -11.78 5.53 0.89
N LEU A 350 -10.96 4.73 1.58
CA LEU A 350 -10.45 5.10 2.91
C LEU A 350 -9.46 6.26 2.88
N TRP A 351 -8.54 6.27 1.91
CA TRP A 351 -7.32 7.09 1.96
C TRP A 351 -7.35 8.16 0.86
N LYS A 352 -7.85 9.34 1.21
CA LYS A 352 -8.11 10.42 0.26
C LYS A 352 -8.10 11.81 0.88
N ASP A 353 -7.85 12.79 0.01
CA ASP A 353 -8.11 14.22 0.24
C ASP A 353 -8.54 14.93 -1.05
N ALA A 354 -9.01 16.17 -0.94
CA ALA A 354 -9.54 16.96 -2.06
C ALA A 354 -8.48 17.37 -3.10
N ARG A 355 -7.20 17.46 -2.70
CA ARG A 355 -6.09 17.95 -3.54
C ARG A 355 -5.41 16.84 -4.32
N ARG A 356 -5.33 15.64 -3.75
CA ARG A 356 -4.60 14.48 -4.30
C ARG A 356 -5.51 13.39 -4.85
N GLY A 357 -6.80 13.40 -4.51
CA GLY A 357 -7.69 12.28 -4.78
C GLY A 357 -7.34 11.07 -3.91
N ILE A 358 -7.23 9.88 -4.51
CA ILE A 358 -6.78 8.66 -3.83
C ILE A 358 -5.28 8.76 -3.58
N TRP A 359 -4.85 8.50 -2.35
CA TRP A 359 -3.44 8.57 -1.97
C TRP A 359 -2.57 7.50 -2.64
N GLY A 360 -1.33 7.83 -2.97
CA GLY A 360 -0.39 6.92 -3.62
C GLY A 360 0.51 6.14 -2.66
N THR A 361 1.22 5.14 -3.21
CA THR A 361 2.24 4.39 -2.46
C THR A 361 3.46 5.26 -2.09
N ALA A 362 3.69 6.35 -2.83
CA ALA A 362 4.78 7.29 -2.54
C ALA A 362 4.52 8.05 -1.23
N GLU A 363 3.27 8.40 -0.96
CA GLU A 363 2.86 9.15 0.22
C GLU A 363 2.94 8.28 1.47
N LEU A 364 2.39 7.06 1.42
CA LEU A 364 2.59 6.08 2.50
C LEU A 364 4.08 5.77 2.75
N SER A 365 4.92 5.82 1.72
CA SER A 365 6.37 5.66 1.88
C SER A 365 7.03 6.84 2.60
N LYS A 366 6.53 8.07 2.45
CA LYS A 366 7.01 9.26 3.18
C LYS A 366 6.65 9.16 4.66
N GLU A 367 5.39 8.83 4.97
CA GLU A 367 4.94 8.70 6.37
C GLU A 367 5.64 7.54 7.10
N LEU A 368 5.81 6.39 6.43
CA LEU A 368 6.58 5.29 7.02
C LEU A 368 8.06 5.65 7.21
N ASP A 369 8.71 6.42 6.33
CA ASP A 369 10.07 6.92 6.57
C ASP A 369 10.10 7.86 7.78
N ALA A 370 9.19 8.84 7.88
CA ALA A 370 9.13 9.77 9.01
C ALA A 370 9.00 9.04 10.36
N VAL A 371 8.09 8.05 10.45
CA VAL A 371 7.90 7.21 11.64
C VAL A 371 9.12 6.32 11.91
N THR A 372 9.61 5.59 10.91
CA THR A 372 10.64 4.55 11.12
C THR A 372 12.03 5.11 11.31
N ARG A 373 12.37 6.22 10.66
CA ARG A 373 13.62 6.95 10.89
C ARG A 373 13.69 7.53 12.29
N GLY A 374 12.61 8.15 12.77
CA GLY A 374 12.55 8.73 14.12
C GLY A 374 12.58 7.69 15.24
N MET A 375 12.03 6.49 15.03
CA MET A 375 11.86 5.49 16.09
C MET A 375 12.82 4.30 16.03
N ILE A 376 13.31 3.94 14.84
CA ILE A 376 14.17 2.76 14.59
C ILE A 376 15.56 3.21 14.11
N GLY A 377 15.73 4.45 13.66
CA GLY A 377 16.99 4.94 13.06
C GLY A 377 17.26 4.40 11.65
N VAL A 378 16.27 3.75 11.03
CA VAL A 378 16.38 3.07 9.73
C VAL A 378 15.26 3.54 8.81
N LEU A 379 15.62 3.87 7.57
CA LEU A 379 14.69 4.29 6.52
C LEU A 379 13.89 3.08 6.03
N LEU A 380 12.64 2.93 6.49
CA LEU A 380 11.74 1.87 6.06
C LEU A 380 10.51 2.42 5.33
N ILE A 381 10.62 2.59 4.01
CA ILE A 381 9.46 2.73 3.10
C ILE A 381 8.64 1.43 3.03
N VAL A 382 7.43 1.47 2.45
CA VAL A 382 6.51 0.31 2.27
C VAL A 382 7.22 -0.98 1.88
N SER A 383 8.13 -0.93 0.89
CA SER A 383 8.80 -2.14 0.39
C SER A 383 9.87 -2.69 1.34
N SER A 384 10.63 -1.84 2.04
CA SER A 384 11.65 -2.27 3.01
C SER A 384 11.02 -2.68 4.33
N TYR A 385 10.02 -1.94 4.82
CA TYR A 385 9.18 -2.35 5.95
C TYR A 385 8.60 -3.75 5.72
N ARG A 386 8.00 -4.01 4.54
CA ARG A 386 7.46 -5.34 4.21
C ARG A 386 8.52 -6.45 4.19
N HIS A 387 9.75 -6.19 3.73
CA HIS A 387 10.81 -7.22 3.84
C HIS A 387 11.11 -7.54 5.31
N VAL A 388 11.26 -6.53 6.16
CA VAL A 388 11.52 -6.69 7.60
C VAL A 388 10.38 -7.46 8.28
N ALA A 389 9.13 -7.01 8.09
CA ALA A 389 7.95 -7.62 8.69
C ALA A 389 7.70 -9.08 8.25
N ILE A 390 8.04 -9.45 7.00
CA ILE A 390 7.97 -10.84 6.53
C ILE A 390 8.97 -11.74 7.27
N GLU A 391 10.21 -11.29 7.47
CA GLU A 391 11.22 -12.12 8.14
C GLU A 391 11.00 -12.18 9.67
N LEU A 392 10.45 -11.12 10.28
CA LEU A 392 9.90 -11.15 11.64
C LEU A 392 8.77 -12.19 11.73
N GLY A 393 7.80 -12.14 10.81
CA GLY A 393 6.68 -13.08 10.75
C GLY A 393 7.14 -14.53 10.60
N ARG A 394 8.08 -14.83 9.69
CA ARG A 394 8.64 -16.18 9.53
C ARG A 394 9.32 -16.68 10.81
N LYS A 395 10.04 -15.83 11.53
CA LYS A 395 10.68 -16.20 12.79
C LYS A 395 9.62 -16.52 13.86
N ILE A 396 8.55 -15.73 13.94
CA ILE A 396 7.43 -15.97 14.87
C ILE A 396 6.67 -17.25 14.51
N CYS A 397 6.23 -17.43 13.25
CA CYS A 397 5.56 -18.66 12.82
C CYS A 397 6.44 -19.90 13.07
N GLY A 398 7.74 -19.82 12.79
CA GLY A 398 8.69 -20.89 13.06
C GLY A 398 9.05 -21.11 14.54
N LEU A 399 8.56 -20.26 15.45
CA LEU A 399 8.56 -20.48 16.90
C LEU A 399 7.23 -21.08 17.35
N VAL A 400 6.09 -20.55 16.88
CA VAL A 400 4.75 -21.07 17.18
C VAL A 400 4.58 -22.51 16.72
N VAL A 401 5.03 -22.86 15.52
CA VAL A 401 4.98 -24.25 15.03
C VAL A 401 5.77 -25.19 15.95
N ARG A 402 6.96 -24.80 16.42
CA ARG A 402 7.74 -25.60 17.37
C ARG A 402 7.07 -25.71 18.73
N GLN A 403 6.41 -24.65 19.18
CA GLN A 403 5.69 -24.68 20.44
C GLN A 403 4.54 -25.70 20.38
N VAL A 404 3.75 -25.68 19.29
CA VAL A 404 2.70 -26.68 19.06
C VAL A 404 3.29 -28.09 18.92
N GLU A 405 4.42 -28.26 18.20
CA GLU A 405 5.11 -29.55 18.10
C GLU A 405 5.60 -30.07 19.47
N VAL A 406 6.00 -29.19 20.40
CA VAL A 406 6.39 -29.57 21.78
C VAL A 406 5.17 -29.87 22.65
N GLU A 407 4.14 -29.02 22.61
CA GLU A 407 2.88 -29.24 23.35
C GLU A 407 2.24 -30.59 22.95
N MET A 408 2.22 -30.92 21.65
CA MET A 408 1.74 -32.21 21.16
C MET A 408 2.61 -33.41 21.60
N ALA A 409 3.92 -33.23 21.79
CA ALA A 409 4.80 -34.29 22.27
C ALA A 409 4.65 -34.52 23.78
N GLU A 410 4.48 -33.45 24.57
CA GLU A 410 4.24 -33.53 26.02
C GLU A 410 2.87 -34.17 26.33
N GLU A 411 1.86 -33.99 25.46
CA GLU A 411 0.57 -34.69 25.58
C GLU A 411 0.67 -36.20 25.29
N ASP A 412 1.52 -36.63 24.34
CA ASP A 412 1.72 -38.05 23.98
C ASP A 412 2.54 -38.80 25.05
N ASP A 413 3.60 -38.16 25.58
CA ASP A 413 4.39 -38.68 26.71
C ASP A 413 3.57 -38.76 28.02
N GLY A 414 2.48 -38.01 28.13
CA GLY A 414 1.52 -38.05 29.25
C GLY A 414 0.68 -39.34 29.30
N ALA A 415 0.60 -40.11 28.21
CA ALA A 415 -0.21 -41.31 28.08
C ALA A 415 0.55 -42.61 28.42
N GLY A 416 1.42 -42.57 29.44
CA GLY A 416 2.15 -43.75 29.93
C GLY A 416 1.22 -44.86 30.45
N PRO A 417 1.52 -46.15 30.18
CA PRO A 417 0.59 -47.25 30.45
C PRO A 417 0.39 -47.48 31.95
N GLY A 418 -0.88 -47.53 32.37
CA GLY A 418 -1.26 -47.83 33.75
C GLY A 418 -0.71 -49.18 34.21
N VAL A 419 0.07 -49.17 35.29
CA VAL A 419 0.67 -50.38 35.88
C VAL A 419 -0.43 -51.26 36.49
N GLY A 420 -0.83 -52.28 35.75
CA GLY A 420 -1.61 -53.40 36.26
C GLY A 420 -0.72 -54.33 37.09
N ALA A 421 -0.73 -54.18 38.41
CA ALA A 421 -0.15 -55.16 39.31
C ALA A 421 -1.06 -56.40 39.42
N HIS A 422 -0.45 -57.59 39.38
CA HIS A 422 -1.06 -58.86 39.75
C HIS A 422 -0.93 -59.12 41.26
#